data_AF-A0A930BV65-F1
#
_entry.id   AF-A0A930BV65-F1
#
_cell.length_a   1.000
_cell.length_b   1.000
_cell.length_c   1.000
_cell.angle_alpha   90.00
_cell.angle_beta   90.00
_cell.angle_gamma   90.00
#
_symmetry.space_group_name_H-M   'P 1'
#
loop_
_entity.id
_entity.type
_entity.pdbx_description
1 polymer ?
#
loop_
_entity_poly.entity_id
_entity_poly.type
_entity_poly.pdbx_seq_one_letter_code
_entity_poly.pdbx_strand_id
1 'polypeptide(L)'
;YGLGSTTREDGGPVRMSDTITPPKAIALAVRDISAKESMLKRCFGEAMLTQGEYDAFVDLAYNVGPAAVCRSSIPGKVQRGEYAAACRTILDFKKVQGRDCSAPENKRFCGGVWTRRQAMYRVCTGEPQ
;
A
#
# COMPACT_ATOMS: atom_id res chain seq x y z
N TYR A 1 -8.57 15.26 10.63
CA TYR A 1 -7.20 14.78 10.31
C TYR A 1 -7.13 14.35 8.84
N GLY A 2 -5.92 14.19 8.26
CA GLY A 2 -5.65 14.35 6.82
C GLY A 2 -5.92 13.16 5.88
N LEU A 3 -5.08 13.00 4.85
CA LEU A 3 -5.14 11.88 3.91
C LEU A 3 -4.69 10.61 4.62
N GLY A 4 -5.63 9.80 5.13
CA GLY A 4 -5.39 8.46 5.68
C GLY A 4 -4.52 8.35 6.93
N SER A 5 -4.00 9.44 7.50
CA SER A 5 -3.04 9.41 8.60
C SER A 5 -3.70 9.16 9.96
N THR A 6 -3.37 8.07 10.65
CA THR A 6 -3.96 7.77 11.98
C THR A 6 -3.21 8.41 13.15
N THR A 7 -2.13 9.15 12.85
CA THR A 7 -1.26 9.79 13.83
C THR A 7 -1.14 11.28 13.54
N ARG A 8 -0.98 12.08 14.59
CA ARG A 8 -0.73 13.51 14.48
C ARG A 8 0.75 13.79 14.21
N GLU A 9 1.08 15.07 14.04
CA GLU A 9 2.47 15.54 13.87
C GLU A 9 3.34 15.18 15.08
N ASP A 10 2.78 15.24 16.30
CA ASP A 10 3.43 14.89 17.57
C ASP A 10 3.59 13.38 17.79
N GLY A 11 3.15 12.54 16.84
CA GLY A 11 3.18 11.08 16.95
C GLY A 11 2.05 10.48 17.80
N GLY A 12 1.21 11.31 18.43
CA GLY A 12 0.03 10.87 19.16
C GLY A 12 -1.07 10.35 18.23
N PRO A 13 -1.98 9.50 18.72
CA PRO A 13 -3.15 9.07 17.95
C PRO A 13 -4.06 10.27 17.68
N VAL A 14 -4.66 10.28 16.50
CA VAL A 14 -5.72 11.23 16.19
C VAL A 14 -6.90 11.04 17.14
N ARG A 15 -7.49 12.16 17.58
CA ARG A 15 -8.66 12.21 18.46
C ARG A 15 -9.87 12.80 17.74
N MET A 16 -11.05 12.44 18.22
CA MET A 16 -12.28 13.13 17.85
C MET A 16 -12.12 14.62 18.20
N SER A 17 -12.51 15.50 17.26
CA SER A 17 -12.29 16.96 17.25
C SER A 17 -10.97 17.48 16.68
N ASP A 18 -10.02 16.64 16.28
CA ASP A 18 -8.78 17.11 15.65
C ASP A 18 -9.03 17.69 14.24
N THR A 19 -8.71 18.97 14.06
CA THR A 19 -8.76 19.66 12.77
C THR A 19 -7.36 19.77 12.14
N ILE A 20 -7.30 19.80 10.82
CA ILE A 20 -6.05 19.97 10.06
C ILE A 20 -6.35 20.80 8.82
N THR A 21 -5.40 21.63 8.40
CA THR A 21 -5.51 22.39 7.15
C THR A 21 -5.05 21.52 5.96
N PRO A 22 -5.51 21.79 4.72
CA PRO A 22 -5.08 21.02 3.56
C PRO A 22 -3.55 20.96 3.36
N PRO A 23 -2.78 22.06 3.50
CA PRO A 23 -1.32 21.99 3.39
C PRO A 23 -0.67 21.10 4.45
N LYS A 24 -1.16 21.15 5.70
CA LYS A 24 -0.69 20.28 6.78
C LYS A 24 -1.03 18.81 6.53
N ALA A 25 -2.22 18.53 5.99
CA ALA A 25 -2.61 17.18 5.63
C ALA A 25 -1.71 16.58 4.54
N ILE A 26 -1.29 17.40 3.56
CA ILE A 26 -0.33 16.99 2.52
C ILE A 26 1.04 16.72 3.14
N ALA A 27 1.57 17.64 3.96
CA ALA A 27 2.86 17.47 4.61
C ALA A 27 2.92 16.20 5.47
N LEU A 28 1.83 15.91 6.20
CA LEU A 28 1.68 14.70 6.99
C LEU A 28 1.68 13.44 6.11
N ALA A 29 0.97 13.46 4.98
CA ALA A 29 0.95 12.35 4.04
C ALA A 29 2.34 12.09 3.43
N VAL A 30 3.07 13.14 3.06
CA VAL A 30 4.45 13.03 2.54
C VAL A 30 5.36 12.39 3.59
N ARG A 31 5.30 12.84 4.86
CA ARG A 31 6.05 12.23 5.96
C ARG A 31 5.75 10.74 6.10
N ASP A 32 4.47 10.38 6.11
CA ASP A 32 4.03 8.99 6.27
C ASP A 32 4.47 8.12 5.07
N ILE A 33 4.45 8.67 3.86
CA ILE A 33 4.98 8.01 2.66
C ILE A 33 6.50 7.80 2.81
N SER A 34 7.28 8.83 3.12
CA SER A 34 8.74 8.72 3.27
C SER A 34 9.17 7.68 4.32
N ALA A 35 8.45 7.60 5.44
CA ALA A 35 8.72 6.60 6.48
C ALA A 35 8.43 5.16 5.97
N LYS A 36 7.31 4.96 5.27
CA LYS A 36 6.94 3.66 4.69
C LYS A 36 7.88 3.25 3.56
N GLU A 37 8.26 4.17 2.69
CA GLU A 37 9.25 3.95 1.64
C GLU A 37 10.59 3.50 2.19
N SER A 38 11.06 4.15 3.26
CA SER A 38 12.33 3.76 3.92
C SER A 38 12.28 2.33 4.46
N MET A 39 11.11 1.85 4.91
CA MET A 39 10.94 0.45 5.30
C MET A 39 10.92 -0.49 4.10
N LEU A 40 10.24 -0.11 3.01
CA LEU A 40 10.20 -0.92 1.79
C LEU A 40 11.58 -1.07 1.15
N LYS A 41 12.33 0.03 1.02
CA LYS A 41 13.71 0.01 0.48
C LYS A 41 14.59 -0.98 1.25
N ARG A 42 14.47 -1.01 2.58
CA ARG A 42 15.21 -1.98 3.42
C ARG A 42 14.86 -3.43 3.11
N CYS A 43 13.60 -3.76 2.86
CA CYS A 43 13.23 -5.15 2.58
C CYS A 43 13.38 -5.54 1.10
N PHE A 44 13.35 -4.59 0.15
CA PHE A 44 13.66 -4.84 -1.25
C PHE A 44 15.17 -4.92 -1.54
N GLY A 45 16.02 -4.34 -0.68
CA GLY A 45 17.46 -4.39 -0.85
C GLY A 45 17.92 -3.56 -2.05
N GLU A 46 18.85 -4.09 -2.83
CA GLU A 46 19.42 -3.42 -4.01
C GLU A 46 18.64 -3.70 -5.32
N ALA A 47 17.45 -4.30 -5.21
CA ALA A 47 16.65 -4.63 -6.38
C ALA A 47 16.23 -3.37 -7.15
N MET A 48 16.32 -3.43 -8.48
CA MET A 48 15.94 -2.35 -9.38
C MET A 48 14.49 -2.52 -9.80
N LEU A 49 13.64 -1.60 -9.37
CA LEU A 49 12.22 -1.56 -9.73
C LEU A 49 11.99 -0.47 -10.77
N THR A 50 11.08 -0.72 -11.71
CA THR A 50 10.51 0.34 -12.53
C THR A 50 9.70 1.31 -11.66
N GLN A 51 9.44 2.51 -12.18
CA GLN A 51 8.62 3.50 -11.47
C GLN A 51 7.22 2.94 -11.13
N GLY A 52 6.58 2.23 -12.07
CA GLY A 52 5.26 1.64 -11.85
C GLY A 52 5.24 0.54 -10.79
N GLU A 53 6.25 -0.33 -10.77
CA GLU A 53 6.38 -1.37 -9.73
C GLU A 53 6.60 -0.74 -8.36
N TYR A 54 7.51 0.24 -8.27
CA TYR A 54 7.77 0.94 -7.02
C TYR A 54 6.54 1.66 -6.49
N ASP A 55 5.85 2.43 -7.34
CA ASP A 55 4.64 3.17 -6.98
C ASP A 55 3.52 2.23 -6.51
N ALA A 56 3.34 1.09 -7.19
CA ALA A 56 2.34 0.09 -6.79
C ALA A 56 2.65 -0.53 -5.42
N PHE A 57 3.92 -0.84 -5.13
CA PHE A 57 4.30 -1.39 -3.83
C PHE A 57 4.24 -0.36 -2.70
N VAL A 58 4.57 0.91 -2.97
CA VAL A 58 4.40 2.02 -2.03
C VAL A 58 2.92 2.24 -1.73
N ASP A 59 2.05 2.25 -2.74
CA ASP A 59 0.60 2.40 -2.53
C ASP A 59 0.03 1.21 -1.74
N LEU A 60 0.47 -0.01 -2.05
CA LEU A 60 0.10 -1.20 -1.27
C LEU A 60 0.52 -1.03 0.20
N ALA A 61 1.79 -0.70 0.46
CA ALA A 61 2.31 -0.50 1.81
C ALA A 61 1.64 0.66 2.55
N TYR A 62 1.22 1.70 1.82
CA TYR A 62 0.44 2.78 2.39
C TYR A 62 -0.88 2.26 2.95
N ASN A 63 -1.53 1.35 2.22
CA ASN A 63 -2.83 0.80 2.57
C ASN A 63 -2.80 -0.36 3.58
N VAL A 64 -1.87 -1.32 3.46
CA VAL A 64 -1.81 -2.51 4.35
C VAL A 64 -0.70 -2.44 5.40
N GLY A 65 0.14 -1.40 5.35
CA GLY A 65 1.30 -1.23 6.19
C GLY A 65 2.57 -1.86 5.58
N PRO A 66 3.75 -1.21 5.73
CA PRO A 66 5.00 -1.68 5.14
C PRO A 66 5.45 -3.03 5.71
N ALA A 67 5.18 -3.29 6.99
CA ALA A 67 5.53 -4.56 7.62
C ALA A 67 4.76 -5.76 7.01
N ALA A 68 3.52 -5.55 6.57
CA ALA A 68 2.75 -6.60 5.90
C ALA A 68 3.33 -6.91 4.51
N VAL A 69 3.76 -5.88 3.77
CA VAL A 69 4.45 -6.05 2.48
C VAL A 69 5.80 -6.76 2.68
N CYS A 70 6.61 -6.32 3.62
CA CYS A 70 7.94 -6.92 3.86
C CYS A 70 7.88 -8.37 4.37
N ARG A 71 6.79 -8.79 5.03
CA ARG A 71 6.57 -10.20 5.42
C ARG A 71 5.92 -11.07 4.35
N SER A 72 5.47 -10.47 3.25
CA SER A 72 4.89 -11.22 2.13
C SER A 72 5.96 -11.88 1.27
N SER A 73 5.55 -12.58 0.21
CA SER A 73 6.50 -13.10 -0.77
C SER A 73 7.04 -12.04 -1.74
N ILE A 74 6.53 -10.80 -1.71
CA ILE A 74 6.94 -9.72 -2.63
C ILE A 74 8.45 -9.46 -2.56
N PRO A 75 9.09 -9.18 -1.40
CA PRO A 75 10.50 -8.83 -1.38
C PRO A 75 11.41 -9.94 -1.91
N GLY A 76 11.12 -11.19 -1.54
CA GLY A 76 11.87 -12.34 -2.04
C GLY A 76 11.73 -12.51 -3.56
N LYS A 77 10.54 -12.27 -4.13
CA LYS A 77 10.32 -12.30 -5.59
C LYS A 77 11.07 -11.16 -6.28
N VAL A 78 10.98 -9.95 -5.75
CA VAL A 78 11.70 -8.76 -6.24
C VAL A 78 13.21 -9.00 -6.26
N GLN A 79 13.78 -9.51 -5.17
CA GLN A 79 15.22 -9.81 -5.08
C GLN A 79 15.68 -10.89 -6.05
N ARG A 80 14.80 -11.82 -6.45
CA ARG A 80 15.07 -12.83 -7.48
C ARG A 80 14.79 -12.36 -8.91
N GLY A 81 14.37 -11.10 -9.10
CA GLY A 81 13.99 -10.57 -10.41
C GLY A 81 12.65 -11.10 -10.94
N GLU A 82 11.85 -11.75 -10.10
CA GLU A 82 10.52 -12.30 -10.44
C GLU A 82 9.44 -11.22 -10.38
N TYR A 83 9.63 -10.08 -11.05
CA TYR A 83 8.81 -8.89 -10.87
C TYR A 83 7.34 -9.10 -11.24
N ALA A 84 7.05 -9.82 -12.33
CA ALA A 84 5.66 -10.16 -12.70
C ALA A 84 4.95 -10.99 -11.61
N ALA A 85 5.68 -11.92 -10.97
CA ALA A 85 5.14 -12.69 -9.85
C ALA A 85 5.00 -11.83 -8.58
N ALA A 86 5.92 -10.88 -8.36
CA ALA A 86 5.82 -9.90 -7.28
C ALA A 86 4.56 -9.03 -7.45
N CYS A 87 4.33 -8.47 -8.63
CA CYS A 87 3.12 -7.71 -8.96
C CYS A 87 1.86 -8.54 -8.73
N ARG A 88 1.80 -9.79 -9.20
CA ARG A 88 0.63 -10.66 -8.99
C ARG A 88 0.28 -10.87 -7.52
N THR A 89 1.30 -10.87 -6.64
CA THR A 89 1.12 -11.03 -5.19
C THR A 89 0.31 -9.89 -4.56
N ILE A 90 0.21 -8.73 -5.21
CA ILE A 90 -0.67 -7.62 -4.77
C ILE A 90 -2.13 -8.10 -4.64
N LEU A 91 -2.57 -9.02 -5.51
CA LEU A 91 -3.94 -9.54 -5.52
C LEU A 91 -4.24 -10.44 -4.31
N ASP A 92 -3.22 -10.95 -3.62
CA ASP A 92 -3.41 -11.79 -2.42
C ASP A 92 -3.85 -10.95 -1.20
N PHE A 93 -3.63 -9.63 -1.23
CA PHE A 93 -4.05 -8.68 -0.19
C PHE A 93 -5.54 -8.31 -0.29
N LYS A 94 -6.38 -9.31 -0.57
CA LYS A 94 -7.83 -9.18 -0.81
C LYS A 94 -8.69 -9.52 0.40
N LYS A 95 -8.10 -9.88 1.55
CA LYS A 95 -8.87 -10.27 2.74
C LYS A 95 -9.00 -9.14 3.76
N VAL A 96 -10.21 -8.92 4.27
CA VAL A 96 -10.51 -7.99 5.37
C VAL A 96 -11.36 -8.71 6.40
N GLN A 97 -10.93 -8.72 7.67
CA GLN A 97 -11.60 -9.45 8.76
C GLN A 97 -11.92 -10.92 8.40
N GLY A 98 -10.98 -11.59 7.73
CA GLY A 98 -11.11 -12.99 7.28
C GLY A 98 -11.97 -13.20 6.04
N ARG A 99 -12.68 -12.17 5.54
CA ARG A 99 -13.56 -12.27 4.36
C ARG A 99 -12.79 -11.97 3.08
N ASP A 100 -13.04 -12.74 2.04
CA ASP A 100 -12.47 -12.50 0.70
C ASP A 100 -13.25 -11.39 -0.04
N CYS A 101 -12.61 -10.26 -0.26
CA CYS A 101 -13.20 -9.10 -0.92
C CYS A 101 -13.35 -9.24 -2.44
N SER A 102 -12.75 -10.27 -3.06
CA SER A 102 -12.99 -10.59 -4.47
C SER A 102 -14.31 -11.34 -4.68
N ALA A 103 -14.90 -11.88 -3.61
CA ALA A 103 -16.11 -12.67 -3.67
C ALA A 103 -17.37 -11.77 -3.78
N PRO A 104 -18.34 -12.07 -4.67
CA PRO A 104 -19.53 -11.26 -4.90
C PRO A 104 -20.35 -10.96 -3.63
N GLU A 105 -20.42 -11.93 -2.70
CA GLU A 105 -21.12 -11.82 -1.42
C GLU A 105 -20.53 -10.74 -0.50
N ASN A 106 -19.24 -10.41 -0.64
CA ASN A 106 -18.56 -9.37 0.14
C ASN A 106 -18.44 -8.04 -0.61
N LYS A 107 -18.99 -7.92 -1.82
CA LYS A 107 -18.85 -6.74 -2.69
C LYS A 107 -19.28 -5.44 -1.99
N ARG A 108 -20.38 -5.48 -1.22
CA ARG A 108 -20.86 -4.30 -0.46
C ARG A 108 -20.01 -4.00 0.78
N PHE A 109 -19.38 -5.00 1.38
CA PHE A 109 -18.58 -4.84 2.60
C PHE A 109 -17.18 -4.32 2.29
N CYS A 110 -16.48 -4.95 1.35
CA CYS A 110 -15.09 -4.62 1.05
C CYS A 110 -14.70 -4.72 -0.42
N GLY A 111 -15.66 -4.75 -1.35
CA GLY A 111 -15.38 -4.84 -2.80
C GLY A 111 -14.44 -3.74 -3.31
N GLY A 112 -14.45 -2.55 -2.70
CA GLY A 112 -13.51 -1.48 -3.03
C GLY A 112 -12.04 -1.83 -2.78
N VAL A 113 -11.74 -2.71 -1.81
CA VAL A 113 -10.38 -3.23 -1.59
C VAL A 113 -9.95 -4.06 -2.79
N TRP A 114 -10.82 -4.93 -3.30
CA TRP A 114 -10.52 -5.74 -4.46
C TRP A 114 -10.28 -4.89 -5.71
N THR A 115 -11.15 -3.91 -5.98
CA THR A 115 -10.95 -2.95 -7.07
C THR A 115 -9.61 -2.23 -6.95
N ARG A 116 -9.22 -1.82 -5.73
CA ARG A 116 -7.92 -1.17 -5.49
C ARG A 116 -6.74 -2.11 -5.78
N ARG A 117 -6.81 -3.40 -5.40
CA ARG A 117 -5.73 -4.36 -5.72
C ARG A 117 -5.58 -4.59 -7.21
N GLN A 118 -6.68 -4.66 -7.95
CA GLN A 118 -6.64 -4.78 -9.40
C GLN A 118 -6.01 -3.54 -10.05
N ALA A 119 -6.35 -2.33 -9.58
CA ALA A 119 -5.74 -1.10 -10.06
C ALA A 119 -4.22 -1.05 -9.78
N MET A 120 -3.80 -1.38 -8.55
CA MET A 120 -2.38 -1.47 -8.17
C MET A 120 -1.63 -2.50 -9.02
N TYR A 121 -2.23 -3.67 -9.26
CA TYR A 121 -1.65 -4.71 -10.11
C TYR A 121 -1.40 -4.19 -11.53
N ARG A 122 -2.37 -3.51 -12.15
CA ARG A 122 -2.20 -2.92 -13.49
C ARG A 122 -1.09 -1.88 -13.55
N VAL A 123 -1.00 -1.01 -12.54
CA VAL A 123 0.10 -0.03 -12.43
C VAL A 123 1.45 -0.76 -12.33
N CYS A 124 1.52 -1.83 -11.53
CA CYS A 124 2.73 -2.63 -11.36
C CYS A 124 3.17 -3.33 -12.64
N THR A 125 2.23 -3.91 -13.40
CA THR A 125 2.54 -4.62 -14.65
C THR A 125 2.63 -3.71 -15.88
N GLY A 126 2.29 -2.43 -15.76
CA GLY A 126 2.19 -1.50 -16.88
C GLY A 126 1.01 -1.79 -17.81
N GLU A 127 -0.01 -2.52 -17.34
CA GLU A 127 -1.22 -2.79 -18.11
C GLU A 127 -2.05 -1.50 -18.27
N PRO A 128 -2.59 -1.20 -19.47
CA PRO A 128 -3.47 -0.06 -19.69
C PRO A 128 -4.77 -0.18 -18.86
N GLN A 129 -5.31 0.97 -18.43
CA GLN A 129 -6.49 1.09 -17.56
C GLN A 129 -7.81 0.84 -18.27
#